data_AF-A0A8S9N003-F1
#
_entry.id   AF-A0A8S9N003-F1
#
_cell.length_a   1.000
_cell.length_b   1.000
_cell.length_c   1.000
_cell.angle_alpha   90.00
_cell.angle_beta   90.00
_cell.angle_gamma   90.00
#
_symmetry.space_group_name_H-M   'P 1'
#
loop_
_entity.id
_entity.type
_entity.pdbx_description
1 polymer ?
#
loop_
_entity_poly.entity_id
_entity_poly.type
_entity_poly.pdbx_seq_one_letter_code
_entity_poly.pdbx_strand_id
1 'polypeptide(L)'
;MEGKELLTTGLRVQIGNGEETLIWRDAWLPTHPPRAPRQRNHIDINDHTVNTLFLLGTRQWNIELLAQLMVPEDVDLVKQIVVSSFGGQDLLGWNYTDDGMYTVKSGYWLSMHSNVHQVNPLRRSVELKAALWKMNAAPKLKHFLWRVLLEAMPVGSILKRRRVCQDVNLERSWII
;
A
#
# COMPACT_ATOMS: atom_id res chain seq x y z
N MET A 1 -22.07 2.27 14.00
CA MET A 1 -20.92 1.71 14.73
C MET A 1 -19.81 1.33 13.74
N GLU A 2 -19.59 2.14 12.69
CA GLU A 2 -18.87 1.70 11.47
C GLU A 2 -17.42 2.21 11.40
N GLY A 3 -17.08 3.27 12.15
CA GLY A 3 -15.74 3.88 12.07
C GLY A 3 -14.62 3.01 12.65
N LYS A 4 -14.88 2.25 13.71
CA LYS A 4 -13.86 1.40 14.35
C LYS A 4 -13.49 0.21 13.46
N GLU A 5 -14.47 -0.47 12.87
CA GLU A 5 -14.24 -1.60 11.97
C GLU A 5 -13.49 -1.18 10.71
N LEU A 6 -13.82 -0.01 10.16
CA LEU A 6 -13.13 0.56 9.02
C LEU A 6 -11.67 0.89 9.32
N LEU A 7 -11.39 1.42 10.51
CA LEU A 7 -10.02 1.62 10.97
C LEU A 7 -9.28 0.29 11.07
N THR A 8 -9.85 -0.71 11.74
CA THR A 8 -9.23 -2.04 11.86
C THR A 8 -8.95 -2.66 10.49
N THR A 9 -9.85 -2.48 9.51
CA THR A 9 -9.70 -3.00 8.15
C THR A 9 -8.56 -2.35 7.36
N GLY A 10 -8.16 -1.13 7.71
CA GLY A 10 -7.10 -0.41 6.99
C GLY A 10 -5.75 -0.36 7.68
N LEU A 11 -5.66 -0.86 8.91
CA LEU A 11 -4.42 -0.93 9.66
C LEU A 11 -3.63 -2.17 9.24
N ARG A 12 -2.31 -1.99 9.13
CA ARG A 12 -1.34 -3.03 8.82
C ARG A 12 -0.16 -2.91 9.77
N VAL A 13 0.35 -4.05 10.24
CA VAL A 13 1.60 -4.06 11.01
C VAL A 13 2.79 -3.91 10.05
N GLN A 14 3.64 -2.93 10.32
CA GLN A 14 4.94 -2.72 9.68
C GLN A 14 5.98 -3.47 10.48
N ILE A 15 6.58 -4.48 9.87
CA ILE A 15 7.55 -5.37 10.52
C ILE A 15 8.86 -4.63 10.80
N GLY A 16 9.22 -4.55 12.08
CA GLY A 16 10.48 -4.02 12.58
C GLY A 16 11.41 -5.13 13.07
N ASN A 17 11.08 -5.76 14.21
CA ASN A 17 11.81 -6.91 14.77
C ASN A 17 10.99 -8.21 14.70
N GLY A 18 9.69 -8.12 14.42
CA GLY A 18 8.79 -9.27 14.28
C GLY A 18 8.57 -10.03 15.59
N GLU A 19 8.94 -9.48 16.74
CA GLU A 19 8.87 -10.19 18.03
C GLU A 19 7.45 -10.20 18.61
N GLU A 20 6.66 -9.18 18.30
CA GLU A 20 5.30 -9.02 18.83
C GLU A 20 4.23 -9.42 17.80
N THR A 21 4.59 -9.44 16.52
CA THR A 21 3.66 -9.77 15.43
C THR A 21 3.49 -11.28 15.27
N LEU A 22 2.27 -11.78 15.40
CA LEU A 22 1.89 -13.16 15.16
C LEU A 22 1.74 -13.43 13.66
N ILE A 23 2.38 -14.50 13.17
CA ILE A 23 2.44 -14.80 11.73
C ILE A 23 1.05 -14.94 11.12
N TRP A 24 0.15 -15.70 11.77
CA TRP A 24 -1.11 -16.13 11.18
C TRP A 24 -2.32 -15.30 11.60
N ARG A 25 -2.18 -14.43 12.60
CA ARG A 25 -3.28 -13.63 13.14
C ARG A 25 -3.21 -12.17 12.73
N ASP A 26 -2.00 -11.59 12.74
CA ASP A 26 -1.85 -10.17 12.51
C ASP A 26 -1.83 -9.84 11.02
N ALA A 27 -2.39 -8.67 10.68
CA ALA A 27 -2.43 -8.19 9.31
C ALA A 27 -1.13 -7.47 8.94
N TRP A 28 -0.11 -8.21 8.54
CA TRP A 28 1.21 -7.65 8.21
C TRP A 28 1.59 -7.74 6.73
N LEU A 29 0.83 -8.48 5.89
CA LEU A 29 1.08 -8.48 4.45
C LEU A 29 0.60 -7.18 3.78
N PRO A 30 1.33 -6.69 2.75
CA PRO A 30 0.97 -5.49 2.01
C PRO A 30 -0.15 -5.74 0.98
N THR A 31 -1.25 -6.37 1.40
CA THR A 31 -2.44 -6.67 0.59
C THR A 31 -3.54 -5.62 0.76
N HIS A 32 -4.59 -5.70 -0.05
CA HIS A 32 -5.78 -4.86 0.05
C HIS A 32 -7.02 -5.76 0.18
N PRO A 33 -7.66 -5.83 1.36
CA PRO A 33 -7.21 -5.27 2.65
C PRO A 33 -5.94 -5.97 3.19
N PRO A 34 -5.22 -5.36 4.15
CA PRO A 34 -4.18 -6.03 4.92
C PRO A 34 -4.70 -7.33 5.52
N ARG A 35 -3.90 -8.39 5.46
CA ARG A 35 -4.24 -9.68 6.08
C ARG A 35 -2.98 -10.45 6.49
N ALA A 36 -3.19 -11.49 7.27
CA ALA A 36 -2.16 -12.49 7.53
C ALA A 36 -1.90 -13.35 6.27
N PRO A 37 -0.71 -13.95 6.14
CA PRO A 37 -0.41 -14.99 5.17
C PRO A 37 -1.32 -16.21 5.35
N ARG A 38 -1.55 -16.92 4.23
CA ARG A 38 -2.28 -18.18 4.19
C ARG A 38 -1.31 -19.33 4.37
N GLN A 39 -1.63 -20.20 5.32
CA GLN A 39 -0.89 -21.42 5.59
C GLN A 39 -0.97 -22.36 4.39
N ARG A 40 0.17 -22.94 4.00
CA ARG A 40 0.24 -24.00 2.98
C ARG A 40 -0.21 -25.35 3.53
N ASN A 41 0.15 -25.63 4.78
CA ASN A 41 -0.21 -26.85 5.51
C ASN A 41 -0.87 -26.47 6.84
N HIS A 42 -1.83 -27.26 7.33
CA HIS A 42 -2.41 -27.12 8.67
C HIS A 42 -1.39 -27.54 9.74
N ILE A 43 -0.31 -26.77 9.89
CA ILE A 43 0.62 -26.94 11.00
C ILE A 43 0.06 -26.11 12.16
N ASP A 44 -0.18 -26.76 13.29
CA ASP A 44 -0.76 -26.17 14.49
C ASP A 44 0.27 -25.30 15.23
N ILE A 45 0.74 -24.24 14.58
CA ILE A 45 1.70 -23.28 15.12
C ILE A 45 1.09 -21.89 15.18
N ASN A 46 0.00 -21.83 15.94
CA ASN A 46 -0.82 -20.64 16.11
C ASN A 46 -0.13 -19.48 16.86
N ASP A 47 1.00 -19.72 17.52
CA ASP A 47 1.67 -18.74 18.39
C ASP A 47 3.11 -18.38 17.96
N HIS A 48 3.47 -18.66 16.70
CA HIS A 48 4.74 -18.19 16.17
C HIS A 48 4.68 -16.72 15.74
N THR A 49 5.74 -16.00 16.07
CA THR A 49 5.94 -14.60 15.73
C THR A 49 6.77 -14.47 14.46
N VAL A 50 6.66 -13.33 13.78
CA VAL A 50 7.32 -13.07 12.48
C VAL A 50 8.84 -13.16 12.58
N ASN A 51 9.45 -12.94 13.75
CA ASN A 51 10.89 -13.08 13.95
C ASN A 51 11.42 -14.49 13.61
N THR A 52 10.59 -15.52 13.75
CA THR A 52 10.95 -16.91 13.48
C THR A 52 11.14 -17.18 11.98
N LEU A 53 10.62 -16.28 11.14
CA LEU A 53 10.77 -16.32 9.69
C LEU A 53 12.10 -15.73 9.22
N PHE A 54 12.89 -15.13 10.11
CA PHE A 54 14.22 -14.62 9.78
C PHE A 54 15.28 -15.71 9.88
N LEU A 55 16.36 -15.56 9.10
CA LEU A 55 17.58 -16.33 9.32
C LEU A 55 18.17 -15.93 10.68
N LEU A 56 18.60 -16.93 11.47
CA LEU A 56 19.08 -16.76 12.85
C LEU A 56 20.14 -15.66 12.96
N GLY A 57 19.92 -14.72 13.89
CA GLY A 57 20.84 -13.61 14.14
C GLY A 57 20.86 -12.54 13.03
N THR A 58 20.00 -12.65 12.03
CA THR A 58 19.85 -11.67 10.96
C THR A 58 18.42 -11.13 10.90
N ARG A 59 18.19 -10.16 10.03
CA ARG A 59 16.86 -9.62 9.68
C ARG A 59 16.50 -9.91 8.23
N GLN A 60 17.07 -10.98 7.69
CA GLN A 60 16.80 -11.43 6.33
C GLN A 60 15.81 -12.58 6.39
N TRP A 61 14.86 -12.58 5.45
CA TRP A 61 13.85 -13.62 5.34
C TRP A 61 14.47 -14.98 5.01
N ASN A 62 14.08 -16.02 5.75
CA ASN A 62 14.40 -17.40 5.41
C ASN A 62 13.44 -17.88 4.31
N ILE A 63 13.86 -17.76 3.05
CA ILE A 63 13.02 -18.06 1.88
C ILE A 63 12.57 -19.52 1.83
N GLU A 64 13.42 -20.45 2.29
CA GLU A 64 13.09 -21.87 2.32
C GLU A 64 11.97 -22.14 3.33
N LEU A 65 12.08 -21.57 4.54
CA LEU A 65 11.06 -21.67 5.57
C LEU A 65 9.74 -21.03 5.11
N LEU A 66 9.79 -19.86 4.48
CA LEU A 66 8.60 -19.20 3.92
C LEU A 66 7.90 -20.09 2.89
N ALA A 67 8.65 -20.72 1.99
CA ALA A 67 8.12 -21.63 0.97
C ALA A 67 7.48 -22.89 1.56
N GLN A 68 7.94 -23.35 2.72
CA GLN A 68 7.35 -24.49 3.42
C GLN A 68 6.05 -24.12 4.14
N LEU A 69 6.00 -22.94 4.76
CA LEU A 69 4.90 -22.53 5.64
C LEU A 69 3.74 -21.85 4.89
N MET A 70 4.03 -21.06 3.84
CA MET A 70 3.06 -20.18 3.20
C MET A 70 2.80 -20.57 1.75
N VAL A 71 1.64 -20.16 1.23
CA VAL A 71 1.33 -20.28 -0.20
C VAL A 71 2.27 -19.39 -1.03
N PRO A 72 2.68 -19.81 -2.25
CA PRO A 72 3.68 -19.11 -3.06
C PRO A 72 3.35 -17.62 -3.30
N GLU A 73 2.08 -17.28 -3.49
CA GLU A 73 1.65 -15.90 -3.72
C GLU A 73 1.95 -15.00 -2.50
N ASP A 74 1.84 -15.55 -1.30
CA ASP A 74 2.08 -14.81 -0.07
C ASP A 74 3.59 -14.73 0.22
N VAL A 75 4.36 -15.75 -0.15
CA VAL A 75 5.83 -15.71 -0.08
C VAL A 75 6.39 -14.56 -0.91
N ASP A 76 5.86 -14.34 -2.12
CA ASP A 76 6.31 -13.24 -2.97
C ASP A 76 5.93 -11.87 -2.42
N LEU A 77 4.84 -11.77 -1.66
CA LEU A 77 4.50 -10.55 -0.92
C LEU A 77 5.44 -10.32 0.26
N VAL A 78 5.78 -11.36 1.02
CA VAL A 78 6.73 -11.25 2.16
C VAL A 78 8.10 -10.80 1.68
N LYS A 79 8.59 -11.33 0.54
CA LYS A 79 9.87 -10.91 -0.05
C LYS A 79 9.94 -9.42 -0.39
N GLN A 80 8.80 -8.77 -0.65
CA GLN A 80 8.74 -7.34 -0.95
C GLN A 80 8.82 -6.47 0.32
N ILE A 81 8.65 -7.06 1.51
CA ILE A 81 8.75 -6.36 2.78
C ILE A 81 10.23 -6.17 3.13
N VAL A 82 10.67 -4.92 3.11
CA VAL A 82 12.01 -4.53 3.54
C VAL A 82 12.00 -4.34 5.06
N VAL A 83 12.74 -5.18 5.76
CA VAL A 83 12.96 -5.06 7.21
C VAL A 83 14.20 -4.20 7.46
N SER A 84 14.08 -3.18 8.30
CA SER A 84 15.21 -2.31 8.63
C SER A 84 16.30 -3.06 9.39
N SER A 85 17.54 -2.96 8.93
CA SER A 85 18.71 -3.53 9.60
C SER A 85 19.03 -2.87 10.95
N PHE A 86 18.55 -1.63 11.16
CA PHE A 86 18.94 -0.79 12.30
C PHE A 86 18.25 -1.12 13.64
N GLY A 87 17.36 -2.10 13.68
CA GLY A 87 16.53 -2.26 14.86
C GLY A 87 15.27 -1.40 14.79
N GLY A 88 14.21 -1.86 15.46
CA GLY A 88 12.93 -1.16 15.54
C GLY A 88 11.84 -2.13 15.99
N GLN A 89 10.92 -1.66 16.83
CA GLN A 89 9.72 -2.40 17.18
C GLN A 89 8.76 -2.44 15.99
N ASP A 90 7.87 -3.41 16.00
CA ASP A 90 6.77 -3.47 15.04
C ASP A 90 5.83 -2.28 15.25
N LEU A 91 5.37 -1.66 14.15
CA LEU A 91 4.55 -0.45 14.21
C LEU A 91 3.23 -0.64 13.46
N LEU A 92 2.15 -0.08 13.99
CA LEU A 92 0.86 -0.08 13.28
C LEU A 92 0.78 1.10 12.32
N GLY A 93 0.60 0.83 11.04
CA GLY A 93 0.52 1.83 9.98
C GLY A 93 -0.75 1.72 9.15
N TRP A 94 -1.16 2.83 8.54
CA TRP A 94 -2.30 2.88 7.63
C TRP A 94 -1.90 2.43 6.22
N ASN A 95 -2.58 1.41 5.68
CA ASN A 95 -2.20 0.77 4.43
C ASN A 95 -2.56 1.57 3.15
N TYR A 96 -3.38 2.62 3.28
CA TYR A 96 -3.91 3.40 2.15
C TYR A 96 -3.23 4.77 1.96
N THR A 97 -2.10 4.99 2.65
CA THR A 97 -1.24 6.17 2.47
C THR A 97 0.22 5.75 2.36
N ASP A 98 1.02 6.53 1.63
CA ASP A 98 2.44 6.24 1.38
C ASP A 98 3.30 6.43 2.66
N ASP A 99 2.89 7.31 3.57
CA ASP A 99 3.55 7.62 4.84
C ASP A 99 3.05 6.77 6.01
N GLY A 100 2.06 5.89 5.78
CA GLY A 100 1.45 5.09 6.83
C GLY A 100 0.54 5.89 7.78
N MET A 101 0.29 7.18 7.51
CA MET A 101 -0.51 8.02 8.40
C MET A 101 -1.98 8.02 7.99
N TYR A 102 -2.86 7.83 8.96
CA TYR A 102 -4.30 7.91 8.72
C TYR A 102 -4.72 9.36 8.40
N THR A 103 -5.55 9.52 7.37
CA THR A 103 -6.25 10.78 7.10
C THR A 103 -7.75 10.53 6.92
N VAL A 104 -8.59 11.48 7.33
CA VAL A 104 -10.06 11.43 7.13
C VAL A 104 -10.40 11.15 5.66
N LYS A 105 -9.65 11.76 4.73
CA LYS A 105 -9.80 11.52 3.29
C LYS A 105 -9.57 10.06 2.91
N SER A 106 -8.50 9.44 3.43
CA SER A 106 -8.19 8.03 3.15
C SER A 106 -9.18 7.06 3.79
N GLY A 107 -9.69 7.36 5.00
CA GLY A 107 -10.74 6.57 5.64
C GLY A 107 -12.07 6.66 4.91
N TYR A 108 -12.48 7.88 4.52
CA TYR A 108 -13.67 8.08 3.70
C TYR A 108 -13.55 7.40 2.33
N TRP A 109 -12.38 7.48 1.71
CA TRP A 109 -12.12 6.76 0.47
C TRP A 109 -12.31 5.24 0.67
N LEU A 110 -11.77 4.66 1.74
CA LEU A 110 -11.96 3.26 2.06
C LEU A 110 -13.45 2.91 2.26
N SER A 111 -14.22 3.77 2.94
CA SER A 111 -15.65 3.53 3.21
C SER A 111 -16.49 3.50 1.93
N MET A 112 -16.11 4.33 0.96
CA MET A 112 -16.80 4.44 -0.32
C MET A 112 -16.47 3.31 -1.29
N HIS A 113 -15.38 2.57 -1.06
CA HIS A 113 -14.98 1.45 -1.90
C HIS A 113 -15.21 0.14 -1.16
N SER A 114 -16.50 -0.21 -1.01
CA SER A 114 -17.04 -1.35 -0.26
C SER A 114 -16.48 -2.71 -0.68
N ASN A 115 -15.85 -2.79 -1.87
CA ASN A 115 -15.26 -4.01 -2.41
C ASN A 115 -13.72 -3.94 -2.31
N VAL A 116 -13.23 -3.93 -1.06
CA VAL A 116 -11.84 -3.66 -0.67
C VAL A 116 -10.80 -4.52 -1.40
N HIS A 117 -11.21 -5.69 -1.91
CA HIS A 117 -10.39 -6.64 -2.68
C HIS A 117 -10.04 -6.20 -4.11
N GLN A 118 -10.72 -5.18 -4.66
CA GLN A 118 -10.52 -4.72 -6.05
C GLN A 118 -9.93 -3.31 -6.14
N VAL A 119 -9.61 -2.69 -5.02
CA VAL A 119 -9.28 -1.26 -4.99
C VAL A 119 -7.78 -1.08 -4.92
N ASN A 120 -7.20 -0.57 -6.00
CA ASN A 120 -5.83 -0.10 -5.98
C ASN A 120 -5.78 1.07 -4.98
N PRO A 121 -4.96 1.01 -3.92
CA PRO A 121 -4.83 2.13 -2.99
C PRO A 121 -4.52 3.42 -3.75
N LEU A 122 -4.76 4.57 -3.10
CA LEU A 122 -4.28 5.89 -3.51
C LEU A 122 -2.74 6.00 -3.60
N ARG A 123 -2.03 4.87 -3.70
CA ARG A 123 -0.62 4.79 -4.10
C ARG A 123 -0.52 5.54 -5.41
N ARG A 124 0.13 6.69 -5.35
CA ARG A 124 0.60 7.39 -6.53
C ARG A 124 1.65 6.52 -7.19
N SER A 125 1.16 5.61 -8.04
CA SER A 125 1.87 4.64 -8.86
C SER A 125 3.36 4.89 -8.89
N VAL A 126 4.07 4.19 -8.01
CA VAL A 126 5.54 4.23 -7.91
C VAL A 126 6.13 3.83 -9.27
N GLU A 127 5.43 2.99 -10.01
CA GLU A 127 5.77 2.57 -11.37
C GLU A 127 5.71 3.73 -12.37
N LEU A 128 4.66 4.56 -12.37
CA LEU A 128 4.59 5.73 -13.26
C LEU A 128 5.64 6.77 -12.87
N LYS A 129 5.90 6.95 -11.57
CA LYS A 129 6.98 7.82 -11.09
C LYS A 129 8.34 7.34 -11.56
N ALA A 130 8.63 6.05 -11.45
CA ALA A 130 9.87 5.45 -11.92
C ALA A 130 10.01 5.51 -13.45
N ALA A 131 8.93 5.24 -14.19
CA ALA A 131 8.88 5.34 -15.64
C ALA A 131 9.14 6.78 -16.13
N LEU A 132 8.56 7.78 -15.45
CA LEU A 132 8.75 9.19 -15.75
C LEU A 132 10.22 9.62 -15.67
N TRP A 133 10.94 9.14 -14.66
CA TRP A 133 12.36 9.48 -14.50
C TRP A 133 13.26 8.75 -15.49
N LYS A 134 12.90 7.50 -15.86
CA LYS A 134 13.60 6.70 -16.89
C LYS A 134 13.35 7.17 -18.32
N MET A 135 12.28 7.93 -18.57
CA MET A 135 11.96 8.44 -19.91
C MET A 135 13.07 9.33 -20.47
N ASN A 136 13.43 9.16 -21.75
CA ASN A 136 14.35 10.05 -22.43
C ASN A 136 13.62 11.34 -22.87
N ALA A 137 13.50 12.28 -21.94
CA ALA A 137 12.81 13.55 -22.16
C ALA A 137 13.54 14.71 -21.48
N ALA A 138 13.28 15.93 -21.95
CA ALA A 138 13.86 17.14 -21.37
C ALA A 138 13.51 17.24 -19.86
N PRO A 139 14.44 17.69 -18.99
CA PRO A 139 14.22 17.81 -17.55
C PRO A 139 12.98 18.64 -17.17
N LYS A 140 12.67 19.67 -17.97
CA LYS A 140 11.46 20.50 -17.81
C LYS A 140 10.18 19.69 -17.98
N LEU A 141 10.13 18.79 -18.96
CA LEU A 141 8.97 17.94 -19.22
C LEU A 141 8.79 16.88 -18.12
N LYS A 142 9.90 16.32 -17.61
CA LYS A 142 9.87 15.41 -16.45
C LYS A 142 9.30 16.10 -15.21
N HIS A 143 9.77 17.31 -14.89
CA HIS A 143 9.25 18.09 -13.76
C HIS A 143 7.77 18.45 -13.91
N PHE A 144 7.36 18.83 -15.12
CA PHE A 144 5.95 19.12 -15.42
C PHE A 144 5.06 17.88 -15.20
N LEU A 145 5.43 16.74 -15.78
CA LEU A 145 4.69 15.49 -15.63
C LEU A 145 4.70 14.98 -14.19
N TRP A 146 5.80 15.20 -13.45
CA TRP A 146 5.88 14.88 -12.02
C TRP A 146 4.84 15.67 -11.24
N ARG A 147 4.71 16.97 -11.50
CA ARG A 147 3.66 17.81 -10.89
C ARG A 147 2.24 17.39 -11.29
N VAL A 148 2.04 16.90 -12.52
CA VAL A 148 0.74 16.35 -12.97
C VAL A 148 0.40 15.06 -12.21
N LEU A 149 1.33 14.11 -12.11
CA LEU A 149 1.16 12.87 -11.34
C LEU A 149 0.94 13.15 -9.84
N LEU A 150 1.54 14.22 -9.33
CA LEU A 150 1.31 14.72 -7.98
C LEU A 150 0.01 15.52 -7.82
N GLU A 151 -0.88 15.55 -8.82
CA GLU A 151 -2.11 16.37 -8.86
C GLU A 151 -1.87 17.82 -8.36
N ALA A 152 -0.64 18.31 -8.49
CA ALA A 152 -0.16 19.61 -8.04
C ALA A 152 -0.36 20.68 -9.13
N MET A 153 -1.06 20.29 -10.20
CA MET A 153 -1.49 21.13 -11.29
C MET A 153 -3.02 21.16 -11.28
N PRO A 154 -3.65 22.35 -11.34
CA PRO A 154 -5.08 22.47 -11.51
C PRO A 154 -5.45 22.12 -12.95
N VAL A 155 -5.54 20.82 -13.26
CA VAL A 155 -6.12 20.33 -14.51
C VAL A 155 -7.65 20.39 -14.38
N GLY A 156 -8.39 20.64 -15.46
CA GLY A 156 -9.86 20.86 -15.40
C GLY A 156 -10.65 19.78 -14.65
N SER A 157 -10.21 18.52 -14.71
CA SER A 157 -10.77 17.40 -13.94
C SER A 157 -10.57 17.54 -12.42
N ILE A 158 -9.43 18.08 -11.97
CA ILE A 158 -9.10 18.34 -10.56
C ILE A 158 -9.88 19.55 -10.05
N LEU A 159 -10.04 20.60 -10.87
CA LEU A 159 -10.85 21.77 -10.53
C LEU A 159 -12.34 21.41 -10.40
N LYS A 160 -12.86 20.58 -11.31
CA LYS A 160 -14.23 20.04 -11.24
C LYS A 160 -14.43 19.14 -10.01
N ARG A 161 -13.46 18.27 -9.69
CA ARG A 161 -13.48 17.42 -8.50
C ARG A 161 -13.40 18.22 -7.19
N ARG A 162 -12.66 19.33 -7.17
CA ARG A 162 -12.57 20.25 -6.00
C ARG A 162 -13.69 21.28 -5.95
N ARG A 163 -14.68 21.21 -6.86
CA ARG A 163 -15.80 22.16 -7.02
C ARG A 163 -15.36 23.63 -7.09
N VAL A 164 -14.20 23.89 -7.72
CA VAL A 164 -13.68 25.26 -7.88
C VAL A 164 -14.25 25.94 -9.13
N CYS A 165 -14.62 25.18 -10.16
CA CYS A 165 -15.29 25.70 -11.36
C CYS A 165 -16.48 24.79 -11.70
N GLN A 166 -17.69 25.37 -11.75
CA GLN A 166 -18.93 24.66 -12.14
C GLN A 166 -19.24 24.71 -13.64
N ASP A 167 -18.53 25.51 -14.43
CA ASP A 167 -18.80 25.61 -15.87
C ASP A 167 -17.59 25.19 -16.71
N VAL A 168 -17.73 24.04 -17.37
CA VAL A 168 -17.01 23.75 -18.61
C VAL A 168 -18.05 23.34 -19.64
N ASN A 169 -18.89 24.30 -20.03
CA ASN A 169 -19.50 24.28 -21.36
C ASN A 169 -18.42 24.74 -22.34
N LEU A 170 -17.67 23.79 -22.89
CA LEU A 170 -17.03 23.98 -24.18
C LEU A 170 -17.87 23.20 -25.17
N GLU A 171 -18.97 23.83 -25.58
CA GLU A 171 -19.74 23.40 -26.74
C GLU A 171 -18.81 23.35 -27.95
N ARG A 172 -18.81 22.19 -28.60
CA ARG A 172 -18.25 21.98 -29.93
C ARG A 172 -19.13 22.73 -30.93
N SER A 173 -18.58 23.75 -31.60
CA SER A 173 -19.20 24.47 -32.73
C SER A 173 -18.16 25.49 -33.24
N TRP A 174 -17.67 25.55 -34.48
CA TRP A 174 -18.03 24.92 -35.75
C TRP A 174 -16.80 24.80 -36.68
N ILE A 175 -16.92 23.88 -37.64
CA ILE A 175 -16.23 23.77 -38.94
C ILE A 175 -16.40 25.11 -39.70
N ILE A 176 -15.41 25.70 -40.39
CA ILE A 176 -14.79 25.38 -41.70
C ILE A 176 -13.36 25.95 -41.70
#